data_AF-A0A2R6HQM2-F1
#
_entry.id   AF-A0A2R6HQM2-F1
#
_cell.length_a   1.000
_cell.length_b   1.000
_cell.length_c   1.000
_cell.angle_alpha   90.00
_cell.angle_beta   90.00
_cell.angle_gamma   90.00
#
_symmetry.space_group_name_H-M   'P 1'
#
loop_
_entity.id
_entity.type
_entity.pdbx_description
1 polymer ?
#
loop_
_entity_poly.entity_id
_entity_poly.type
_entity_poly.pdbx_seq_one_letter_code
_entity_poly.pdbx_strand_id
1 'polypeptide(L)'
;MTDADADEILDELFAVIEQRKADLPEGSYTASLFTHEKGENAVLEKLGEETTELLLAAKDDDHEEIAHESADIVYHLLVLLSMEGMDVTDLRDELAERR
;
A
#
# COMPACT_ATOMS: atom_id res chain seq x y z
N MET A 1 -8.30 -14.20 -13.09
CA MET A 1 -6.98 -13.61 -12.90
C MET A 1 -5.95 -14.65 -13.26
N THR A 2 -5.24 -14.44 -14.35
CA THR A 2 -3.97 -15.12 -14.62
C THR A 2 -2.87 -14.52 -13.74
N ASP A 3 -1.71 -15.18 -13.60
CA ASP A 3 -0.57 -14.59 -12.88
C ASP A 3 -0.16 -13.23 -13.48
N ALA A 4 -0.34 -13.04 -14.79
CA ALA A 4 -0.09 -11.75 -15.45
C ALA A 4 -1.06 -10.65 -14.98
N ASP A 5 -2.33 -10.99 -14.72
CA ASP A 5 -3.34 -10.02 -14.27
C ASP A 5 -3.05 -9.52 -12.84
N ALA A 6 -2.39 -10.34 -12.00
CA ALA A 6 -2.04 -9.97 -10.62
C ALA A 6 -0.82 -9.06 -10.57
N ASP A 7 0.17 -9.29 -11.43
CA ASP A 7 1.28 -8.37 -11.61
C ASP A 7 0.78 -7.01 -12.13
N GLU A 8 -0.12 -7.00 -13.11
CA GLU A 8 -0.72 -5.75 -13.64
C GLU A 8 -1.39 -4.89 -12.55
N ILE A 9 -2.07 -5.50 -11.56
CA ILE A 9 -2.77 -4.74 -10.51
C ILE A 9 -1.82 -3.90 -9.65
N LEU A 10 -0.66 -4.46 -9.26
CA LEU A 10 0.29 -3.73 -8.42
C LEU A 10 0.96 -2.59 -9.21
N ASP A 11 1.24 -2.82 -10.49
CA ASP A 11 1.78 -1.78 -11.39
C ASP A 11 0.78 -0.64 -11.60
N GLU A 12 -0.48 -0.98 -11.90
CA GLU A 12 -1.55 0.00 -12.08
C GLU A 12 -1.80 0.80 -10.80
N LEU A 13 -1.85 0.14 -9.64
CA LEU A 13 -2.06 0.79 -8.37
C LEU A 13 -0.89 1.72 -8.02
N PHE A 14 0.35 1.28 -8.23
CA PHE A 14 1.54 2.09 -7.99
C PHE A 14 1.58 3.30 -8.94
N ALA A 15 1.24 3.12 -10.22
CA ALA A 15 1.14 4.22 -11.18
C ALA A 15 0.08 5.27 -10.76
N VAL A 16 -1.06 4.83 -10.22
CA VAL A 16 -2.07 5.73 -9.65
C VAL A 16 -1.54 6.49 -8.43
N ILE A 17 -0.77 5.82 -7.56
CA ILE A 17 -0.13 6.47 -6.40
C ILE A 17 0.87 7.55 -6.86
N GLU A 18 1.75 7.23 -7.80
CA GLU A 18 2.71 8.19 -8.37
C GLU A 18 2.02 9.36 -9.06
N GLN A 19 0.94 9.10 -9.82
CA GLN A 19 0.16 10.16 -10.43
C GLN A 19 -0.44 11.10 -9.36
N ARG A 20 -1.02 10.55 -8.29
CA ARG A 20 -1.62 11.36 -7.22
C ARG A 20 -0.58 12.13 -6.41
N LYS A 21 0.63 11.59 -6.25
CA LYS A 21 1.77 12.30 -5.67
C LYS A 21 2.20 13.49 -6.52
N ALA A 22 2.20 13.34 -7.85
CA ALA A 22 2.59 14.40 -8.78
C ALA A 22 1.52 15.49 -8.92
N ASP A 23 0.25 15.08 -9.08
CA ASP A 23 -0.85 15.99 -9.41
C ASP A 23 -1.49 16.63 -8.16
N LEU A 24 -1.35 16.00 -6.99
CA LEU A 24 -1.94 16.42 -5.70
C LEU A 24 -3.41 16.87 -5.79
N PRO A 25 -4.31 16.06 -6.37
CA PRO A 25 -5.71 16.43 -6.55
C PRO A 25 -6.42 16.68 -5.20
N GLU A 26 -7.15 17.81 -5.10
CA GLU A 26 -7.93 18.14 -3.92
C GLU A 26 -8.92 17.04 -3.55
N GLY A 27 -9.00 16.71 -2.25
CA GLY A 27 -9.90 15.68 -1.73
C GLY A 27 -9.45 14.24 -1.96
N SER A 28 -8.31 14.00 -2.62
CA SER A 28 -7.76 12.65 -2.75
C SER A 28 -7.11 12.19 -1.45
N TYR A 29 -7.50 11.00 -1.00
CA TYR A 29 -6.88 10.33 0.14
C TYR A 29 -5.37 10.16 -0.06
N THR A 30 -4.94 9.64 -1.22
CA THR A 30 -3.52 9.44 -1.52
C THR A 30 -2.74 10.76 -1.50
N ALA A 31 -3.30 11.82 -2.11
CA ALA A 31 -2.66 13.14 -2.07
C ALA A 31 -2.51 13.65 -0.63
N SER A 32 -3.52 13.42 0.21
CA SER A 32 -3.46 13.82 1.63
C SER A 32 -2.35 13.12 2.41
N LEU A 33 -2.00 11.88 2.06
CA LEU A 33 -0.88 11.16 2.69
C LEU A 33 0.46 11.83 2.35
N PHE A 34 0.65 12.25 1.09
CA PHE A 34 1.86 12.95 0.65
C PHE A 34 1.97 14.40 1.16
N THR A 35 0.85 15.07 1.40
CA THR A 35 0.82 16.45 1.92
C THR A 35 0.59 16.52 3.43
N HIS A 36 0.54 15.38 4.12
CA HIS A 36 0.24 15.36 5.55
C HIS A 36 1.34 16.11 6.33
N GLU A 37 0.95 16.88 7.35
CA GLU A 37 1.91 17.66 8.15
C GLU A 37 2.91 16.78 8.93
N LYS A 38 2.49 15.55 9.26
CA LYS A 38 3.35 14.52 9.86
C LYS A 38 4.34 13.89 8.87
N GLY A 39 4.21 14.17 7.58
CA GLY A 39 4.96 13.53 6.51
C GLY A 39 4.79 12.01 6.51
N GLU A 40 5.87 11.29 6.26
CA GLU A 40 5.97 9.82 6.27
C GLU A 40 5.36 9.17 7.51
N ASN A 41 5.45 9.80 8.69
CA ASN A 41 4.88 9.25 9.92
C ASN A 41 3.36 9.00 9.82
N ALA A 42 2.62 9.75 9.00
CA ALA A 42 1.20 9.49 8.79
C ALA A 42 0.96 8.12 8.13
N VAL A 43 1.80 7.75 7.16
CA VAL A 43 1.72 6.47 6.47
C VAL A 43 2.19 5.35 7.39
N LEU A 44 3.25 5.58 8.18
CA LEU A 44 3.73 4.60 9.18
C LEU A 44 2.69 4.33 10.28
N GLU A 45 1.98 5.36 10.75
CA GLU A 45 0.88 5.21 11.70
C GLU A 45 -0.24 4.34 11.11
N LYS A 46 -0.65 4.60 9.86
CA LYS A 46 -1.64 3.78 9.14
C LYS A 46 -1.17 2.33 9.01
N LEU A 47 0.07 2.11 8.58
CA LEU A 47 0.61 0.76 8.41
C LEU A 47 0.60 -0.05 9.73
N GLY A 48 0.85 0.62 10.86
CA GLY A 48 0.73 0.02 12.19
C GLY A 48 -0.70 -0.25 12.63
N GLU A 49 -1.65 0.61 12.27
CA GLU A 49 -3.08 0.44 12.48
C GLU A 49 -3.60 -0.79 11.73
N GLU A 50 -3.42 -0.85 10.40
CA GLU A 50 -3.96 -1.96 9.58
C GLU A 50 -3.30 -3.29 9.96
N THR A 51 -2.03 -3.27 10.37
CA THR A 51 -1.36 -4.47 10.91
C THR A 51 -2.05 -4.97 12.17
N THR A 52 -2.44 -4.05 13.07
CA THR A 52 -3.16 -4.41 14.29
C THR A 52 -4.55 -4.95 13.97
N GLU A 53 -5.26 -4.35 13.01
CA GLU A 53 -6.58 -4.77 12.56
C GLU A 53 -6.52 -6.15 11.88
N LEU A 54 -5.55 -6.39 11.01
CA LEU A 54 -5.29 -7.71 10.41
C LEU A 54 -5.07 -8.80 11.48
N LEU A 55 -4.29 -8.48 12.54
CA LEU A 55 -4.05 -9.43 13.64
C LEU A 55 -5.35 -9.78 14.39
N LEU A 56 -6.24 -8.81 14.57
CA LEU A 56 -7.54 -9.01 15.21
C LEU A 56 -8.48 -9.82 14.29
N ALA A 57 -8.57 -9.47 13.02
CA ALA A 57 -9.34 -10.19 12.01
C ALA A 57 -8.92 -11.66 11.92
N ALA A 58 -7.61 -11.92 11.87
CA ALA A 58 -7.05 -13.27 11.85
C ALA A 58 -7.38 -14.07 13.11
N LYS A 59 -7.39 -13.42 14.28
CA LYS A 59 -7.74 -14.06 15.55
C LYS A 59 -9.23 -14.45 15.60
N ASP A 60 -10.08 -13.67 14.96
CA ASP A 60 -11.53 -13.88 14.97
C ASP A 60 -12.04 -14.71 13.77
N ASP A 61 -11.12 -15.27 12.97
CA ASP A 61 -11.39 -16.04 11.73
C ASP A 61 -12.25 -15.25 10.70
N ASP A 62 -12.13 -13.92 10.69
CA ASP A 62 -12.88 -13.05 9.78
C ASP A 62 -12.16 -12.91 8.44
N HIS A 63 -12.53 -13.77 7.49
CA HIS A 63 -11.90 -13.80 6.17
C HIS A 63 -12.13 -12.54 5.32
N GLU A 64 -13.25 -11.83 5.51
CA GLU A 64 -13.52 -10.60 4.77
C GLU A 64 -12.59 -9.49 5.26
N GLU A 65 -12.48 -9.34 6.59
CA GLU A 65 -11.63 -8.34 7.21
C GLU A 65 -10.14 -8.65 7.00
N ILE A 66 -9.73 -9.93 7.03
CA ILE A 66 -8.35 -10.33 6.68
C ILE A 66 -7.98 -9.83 5.28
N ALA A 67 -8.88 -10.00 4.30
CA ALA A 67 -8.62 -9.57 2.93
C ALA A 67 -8.58 -8.04 2.82
N HIS A 68 -9.47 -7.35 3.54
CA HIS A 68 -9.53 -5.89 3.59
C HIS A 68 -8.24 -5.29 4.16
N GLU A 69 -7.86 -5.70 5.37
CA GLU A 69 -6.68 -5.15 6.05
C GLU A 69 -5.37 -5.54 5.37
N SER A 70 -5.31 -6.72 4.76
CA SER A 70 -4.16 -7.08 3.93
C SER A 70 -4.01 -6.16 2.72
N ALA A 71 -5.12 -5.76 2.09
CA ALA A 71 -5.09 -4.82 0.97
C ALA A 71 -4.66 -3.43 1.42
N ASP A 72 -5.13 -2.95 2.58
CA ASP A 72 -4.73 -1.66 3.13
C ASP A 72 -3.25 -1.65 3.54
N ILE A 73 -2.72 -2.74 4.11
CA ILE A 73 -1.27 -2.89 4.34
C ILE A 73 -0.48 -2.76 3.03
N VAL A 74 -0.89 -3.48 1.98
CA VAL A 74 -0.21 -3.42 0.68
C VAL A 74 -0.28 -2.01 0.11
N TYR A 75 -1.44 -1.36 0.16
CA TYR A 75 -1.61 0.01 -0.34
C TYR A 75 -0.69 1.00 0.39
N HIS A 76 -0.68 0.99 1.73
CA HIS A 76 0.17 1.89 2.51
C HIS A 76 1.66 1.57 2.35
N LEU A 77 2.02 0.29 2.14
CA LEU A 77 3.38 -0.10 1.78
C LEU A 77 3.79 0.50 0.44
N LEU A 78 2.94 0.45 -0.59
CA LEU A 78 3.23 1.07 -1.89
C LEU A 78 3.40 2.60 -1.77
N VAL A 79 2.58 3.27 -0.95
CA VAL A 79 2.74 4.71 -0.67
C VAL A 79 4.08 4.98 0.02
N LEU A 80 4.49 4.14 0.98
CA LEU A 80 5.79 4.26 1.65
C LEU A 80 6.95 4.07 0.66
N LEU A 81 6.91 3.05 -0.20
CA LEU A 81 7.92 2.84 -1.25
C LEU A 81 8.07 4.08 -2.13
N SER A 82 6.93 4.65 -2.55
CA SER A 82 6.92 5.92 -3.30
C SER A 82 7.59 7.06 -2.54
N MET A 83 7.32 7.23 -1.23
CA MET A 83 7.95 8.27 -0.40
C MET A 83 9.46 8.10 -0.31
N GLU A 84 9.93 6.86 -0.24
CA GLU A 84 11.36 6.49 -0.21
C GLU A 84 12.03 6.56 -1.60
N GLY A 85 11.27 6.85 -2.66
CA GLY A 85 11.78 6.87 -4.03
C GLY A 85 12.11 5.49 -4.59
N MET A 86 11.47 4.45 -4.05
CA MET A 86 11.53 3.07 -4.52
C MET A 86 10.40 2.79 -5.50
N ASP A 87 10.60 1.80 -6.37
CA ASP A 87 9.62 1.30 -7.33
C ASP A 87 9.03 -0.03 -6.83
N VAL A 88 7.85 -0.43 -7.34
CA VAL A 88 7.28 -1.75 -7.08
C VAL A 88 8.20 -2.88 -7.57
N THR A 89 9.06 -2.60 -8.55
CA THR A 89 10.10 -3.51 -9.03
C THR A 89 11.09 -3.89 -7.93
N ASP A 90 11.49 -2.94 -7.07
CA ASP A 90 12.41 -3.21 -5.96
C ASP A 90 11.81 -4.22 -4.98
N LEU A 91 10.51 -4.07 -4.67
CA LEU A 91 9.77 -5.03 -3.82
C LEU A 91 9.69 -6.42 -4.47
N ARG A 92 9.40 -6.47 -5.77
CA ARG A 92 9.27 -7.73 -6.51
C ARG A 92 10.57 -8.48 -6.62
N ASP A 93 11.68 -7.79 -6.87
CA ASP A 93 13.01 -8.39 -6.92
C ASP A 93 13.34 -9.05 -5.57
N GLU A 94 13.10 -8.35 -4.47
CA GLU A 94 13.30 -8.86 -3.11
C GLU A 94 12.36 -10.07 -2.81
N LEU A 95 11.10 -10.03 -3.26
CA LEU A 95 10.19 -11.16 -3.13
C LEU A 95 10.60 -12.37 -3.98
N ALA A 96 11.15 -12.14 -5.18
CA ALA A 96 11.63 -13.19 -6.06
C ALA A 96 12.79 -13.97 -5.44
N GLU A 97 13.63 -13.31 -4.63
CA GLU A 97 14.71 -13.96 -3.87
C GLU A 97 14.21 -14.91 -2.76
N ARG A 98 12.94 -14.81 -2.34
CA ARG A 98 12.34 -15.64 -1.26
C ARG A 98 11.64 -16.89 -1.76
N ARG A 99 11.43 -17.02 -3.07
CA ARG A 99 10.76 -18.15 -3.72
C ARG A 99 11.72 -19.33 -3.94
#